data_AF-A0A353R4T2-F1
#
_entry.id   AF-A0A353R4T2-F1
#
_cell.length_a   1.000
_cell.length_b   1.000
_cell.length_c   1.000
_cell.angle_alpha   90.00
_cell.angle_beta   90.00
_cell.angle_gamma   90.00
#
_symmetry.space_group_name_H-M   'P 1'
#
loop_
_entity.id
_entity.type
_entity.pdbx_description
1 polymer ?
#
loop_
_entity_poly.entity_id
_entity_poly.type
_entity_poly.pdbx_seq_one_letter_code
_entity_poly.pdbx_strand_id
1 'polypeptide(L)'
;MMRALPVYPALMLALGLGLLFWLWPELDLWTARQFYLEPREFWWTDQPISLWQKRAVRLAGTIAVIVFVIGLIRTRTGGRWAGLAQRGWLFLMLALLLGPGLVVNLGLKEHWGRARPSYVADFGGPQRYTAPLAPARECDSNCAFVSGDAALG
;
A
#
# COMPACT_ATOMS: atom_id res chain seq x y z
N MET A 1 7.21 -26.16 -15.45
CA MET A 1 5.90 -26.14 -14.76
C MET A 1 6.00 -25.22 -13.55
N MET A 2 5.66 -23.94 -13.71
CA MET A 2 5.60 -22.98 -12.60
C MET A 2 4.33 -23.27 -11.81
N ARG A 3 4.47 -23.75 -10.56
CA ARG A 3 3.33 -24.00 -9.67
C ARG A 3 2.64 -22.66 -9.38
N ALA A 4 1.47 -22.42 -9.95
CA ALA A 4 0.56 -21.32 -9.61
C ALA A 4 -0.02 -21.42 -8.17
N LEU A 5 0.61 -22.20 -7.28
CA LEU A 5 0.02 -22.68 -6.04
C LEU A 5 -0.25 -21.61 -4.96
N PRO A 6 0.52 -20.50 -4.80
CA PRO A 6 0.24 -19.55 -3.71
C PRO A 6 -0.67 -18.38 -4.11
N VAL A 7 -0.94 -18.16 -5.40
CA VAL A 7 -1.71 -16.97 -5.86
C VAL A 7 -3.20 -17.12 -5.52
N TYR A 8 -3.79 -18.28 -5.82
CA TYR A 8 -5.19 -18.55 -5.50
C TYR A 8 -5.50 -18.50 -4.00
N PRO A 9 -4.74 -19.16 -3.09
CA PRO A 9 -5.02 -19.07 -1.67
C PRO A 9 -4.80 -17.65 -1.13
N ALA A 10 -3.79 -16.92 -1.61
CA ALA A 10 -3.61 -15.51 -1.22
C ALA A 10 -4.78 -14.63 -1.67
N LEU A 11 -5.27 -14.82 -2.90
CA LEU A 11 -6.43 -14.10 -3.42
C LEU A 11 -7.70 -14.45 -2.65
N MET A 12 -7.95 -15.74 -2.39
CA MET A 12 -9.11 -16.18 -1.60
C MET A 12 -9.06 -15.65 -0.18
N LEU A 13 -7.88 -15.60 0.44
CA LEU A 13 -7.68 -14.99 1.75
C LEU A 13 -7.96 -13.48 1.71
N ALA A 14 -7.41 -12.76 0.72
CA ALA A 14 -7.64 -11.32 0.58
C ALA A 14 -9.12 -10.99 0.35
N LEU A 15 -9.81 -11.76 -0.49
CA LEU A 15 -11.25 -11.62 -0.74
C LEU A 15 -12.06 -11.98 0.52
N GLY A 16 -11.70 -13.06 1.21
CA GLY A 16 -12.36 -13.48 2.45
C GLY A 16 -12.22 -12.44 3.57
N LEU A 17 -11.02 -11.90 3.75
CA LEU A 17 -10.78 -10.80 4.70
C LEU A 17 -11.49 -9.53 4.25
N GLY A 18 -11.44 -9.17 2.97
CA GLY A 18 -12.18 -8.03 2.44
C GLY A 18 -13.69 -8.13 2.70
N LEU A 19 -14.26 -9.32 2.48
CA LEU A 19 -15.67 -9.59 2.77
C LEU A 19 -15.98 -9.53 4.26
N LEU A 20 -15.11 -10.09 5.12
CA LEU A 20 -15.24 -10.03 6.58
C LEU A 20 -15.31 -8.58 7.08
N PHE A 21 -14.36 -7.73 6.64
CA PHE A 21 -14.31 -6.31 7.04
C PHE A 21 -15.42 -5.47 6.41
N TRP A 22 -15.98 -5.91 5.28
CA TRP A 22 -17.15 -5.27 4.66
C TRP A 22 -18.45 -5.61 5.39
N LEU A 23 -18.62 -6.87 5.84
CA LEU A 23 -19.81 -7.33 6.57
C LEU A 23 -19.83 -6.86 8.02
N TRP A 24 -18.66 -6.73 8.66
CA TRP A 24 -18.51 -6.23 10.03
C TRP A 24 -17.50 -5.09 10.12
N PRO A 25 -17.86 -3.87 9.69
CA PRO A 25 -16.99 -2.70 9.73
C PRO A 25 -16.52 -2.32 11.14
N GLU A 26 -17.20 -2.77 12.18
CA GLU A 26 -16.81 -2.53 13.57
C GLU A 26 -15.47 -3.18 13.93
N LEU A 27 -15.09 -4.24 13.21
CA LEU A 27 -13.79 -4.90 13.39
C LEU A 27 -12.63 -3.97 13.07
N ASP A 28 -12.79 -3.08 12.07
CA ASP A 28 -11.79 -2.08 11.70
C ASP A 28 -11.57 -1.07 12.83
N LEU A 29 -12.65 -0.52 13.39
CA LEU A 29 -12.59 0.36 14.56
C LEU A 29 -12.06 -0.35 15.80
N TRP A 30 -12.51 -1.58 16.07
CA TRP A 30 -12.03 -2.37 17.20
C TRP A 30 -10.53 -2.63 17.12
N THR A 31 -10.02 -2.94 15.91
CA THR A 31 -8.59 -3.15 15.67
C THR A 31 -7.82 -1.85 15.89
N ALA A 32 -8.31 -0.72 15.35
CA ALA A 32 -7.68 0.59 15.55
C ALA A 32 -7.64 0.99 17.04
N ARG A 33 -8.69 0.71 17.81
CA ARG A 33 -8.75 0.97 19.25
C ARG A 33 -7.65 0.28 20.06
N GLN A 34 -7.16 -0.88 19.61
CA GLN A 34 -6.06 -1.57 20.32
C GLN A 34 -4.74 -0.78 20.30
N PHE A 35 -4.60 0.14 19.35
CA PHE A 35 -3.41 0.97 19.17
C PHE A 35 -3.65 2.44 19.53
N TYR A 36 -4.86 2.81 19.95
CA TYR A 36 -5.21 4.17 20.32
C TYR A 36 -4.70 4.49 21.73
N LEU A 37 -4.06 5.65 21.91
CA LEU A 37 -3.52 6.09 23.20
C LEU A 37 -4.27 7.32 23.70
N GLU A 38 -4.24 8.39 22.92
CA GLU A 38 -4.82 9.71 23.23
C GLU A 38 -5.48 10.28 21.97
N PRO A 39 -6.32 11.34 22.07
CA PRO A 39 -6.95 11.93 20.90
C PRO A 39 -5.97 12.19 19.75
N ARG A 40 -6.22 11.55 18.61
CA ARG A 40 -5.41 11.56 17.37
C ARG A 40 -4.05 10.87 17.47
N GLU A 41 -3.68 10.32 18.62
CA GLU A 41 -2.43 9.62 18.86
C GLU A 41 -2.61 8.10 18.88
N PHE A 42 -1.71 7.42 18.17
CA PHE A 42 -1.67 5.97 18.09
C PHE A 42 -0.27 5.50 18.44
N TRP A 43 -0.18 4.32 19.06
CA TRP A 43 1.08 3.74 19.51
C TRP A 43 2.14 3.66 18.41
N TRP A 44 1.75 3.41 17.16
CA TRP A 44 2.68 3.30 16.02
C TRP A 44 3.09 4.66 15.41
N THR A 45 2.46 5.76 15.84
CA THR A 45 2.78 7.11 15.35
C THR A 45 4.11 7.55 15.98
N ASP A 46 5.04 7.97 15.13
CA ASP A 46 6.35 8.53 15.50
C ASP A 46 7.31 7.63 16.32
N GLN A 47 7.01 6.33 16.41
CA GLN A 47 7.97 5.36 16.97
C GLN A 47 9.22 5.25 16.08
N PRO A 48 10.43 5.07 16.66
CA PRO A 48 11.66 4.90 15.89
C PRO A 48 11.56 3.77 14.85
N ILE A 49 10.90 2.67 15.22
CA ILE A 49 10.67 1.53 14.31
C ILE A 49 9.77 1.91 13.12
N SER A 50 8.74 2.73 13.34
CA SER A 50 7.84 3.19 12.28
C SER A 50 8.55 4.12 11.29
N LEU A 51 9.42 5.00 11.80
CA LEU A 51 10.23 5.91 11.00
C LEU A 51 11.28 5.15 10.21
N TRP A 52 11.93 4.17 10.85
CA TRP A 52 12.86 3.27 10.18
C TRP A 52 12.16 2.49 9.05
N GLN A 53 10.99 1.92 9.31
CA GLN A 53 10.22 1.18 8.30
C GLN A 53 9.87 2.07 7.10
N LYS A 54 9.31 3.27 7.33
CA LYS A 54 8.99 4.23 6.25
C LYS A 54 10.22 4.61 5.42
N ARG A 55 11.37 4.81 6.08
CA ARG A 55 12.65 5.12 5.40
C ARG A 55 13.15 3.92 4.61
N ALA A 56 13.08 2.72 5.17
CA ALA A 56 13.53 1.49 4.54
C ALA A 56 12.71 1.19 3.27
N VAL A 57 11.38 1.27 3.34
CA VAL A 57 10.49 1.10 2.18
C VAL A 57 10.79 2.12 1.09
N ARG A 58 10.91 3.40 1.46
CA ARG A 58 11.26 4.47 0.49
C ARG A 58 12.62 4.23 -0.16
N LEU A 59 13.62 3.86 0.63
CA LEU A 59 14.97 3.58 0.13
C LEU A 59 14.97 2.35 -0.79
N ALA A 60 14.29 1.28 -0.40
CA ALA A 60 14.14 0.08 -1.21
C ALA A 60 13.47 0.39 -2.56
N GLY A 61 12.39 1.16 -2.56
CA GLY A 61 11.74 1.63 -3.80
C GLY A 61 12.67 2.45 -4.69
N THR A 62 13.45 3.34 -4.09
CA THR A 62 14.41 4.19 -4.81
C THR A 62 15.51 3.34 -5.45
N ILE A 63 16.07 2.40 -4.68
CA ILE A 63 17.09 1.45 -5.16
C ILE A 63 16.51 0.58 -6.28
N ALA A 64 15.28 0.08 -6.14
CA ALA A 64 14.62 -0.73 -7.16
C ALA A 64 14.50 0.04 -8.48
N VAL A 65 14.03 1.29 -8.46
CA VAL A 65 13.95 2.15 -9.65
C VAL A 65 15.33 2.32 -10.28
N ILE A 66 16.37 2.63 -9.50
CA ILE A 66 17.74 2.80 -10.01
C ILE A 66 18.23 1.51 -10.68
N VAL A 67 18.07 0.36 -10.02
CA VAL A 67 18.46 -0.95 -10.54
C VAL A 67 17.72 -1.26 -11.84
N PHE A 68 16.42 -0.94 -11.93
CA PHE A 68 15.63 -1.19 -13.13
C PHE A 68 16.09 -0.30 -14.29
N VAL A 69 16.40 0.98 -14.03
CA VAL A 69 16.99 1.88 -15.05
C VAL A 69 18.34 1.34 -15.54
N ILE A 70 19.22 0.92 -14.63
CA ILE A 70 20.51 0.33 -14.98
C ILE A 70 20.31 -0.93 -15.83
N GLY A 71 19.39 -1.81 -15.44
CA GLY A 71 19.07 -3.03 -16.18
C GLY A 71 18.54 -2.74 -17.58
N LEU A 72 17.68 -1.73 -17.74
CA LEU A 72 17.21 -1.26 -19.04
C LEU A 72 18.37 -0.78 -19.91
N ILE A 73 19.26 0.06 -19.38
CA ILE A 73 20.42 0.58 -20.11
C ILE A 73 21.36 -0.55 -20.54
N ARG A 74 21.70 -1.45 -19.61
CA ARG A 74 22.62 -2.58 -19.82
C ARG A 74 22.11 -3.59 -20.85
N THR A 75 20.80 -3.71 -21.02
CA THR A 75 20.19 -4.70 -21.93
C THR A 75 19.73 -4.11 -23.27
N ARG A 76 19.92 -2.79 -23.51
CA ARG A 76 19.48 -2.12 -24.76
C ARG A 76 20.10 -2.70 -26.04
N THR A 77 21.32 -3.22 -25.97
CA THR A 77 22.05 -3.75 -27.13
C THR A 77 21.77 -5.22 -27.42
N GLY A 78 20.72 -5.81 -26.82
CA GLY A 78 20.30 -7.19 -27.11
C GLY A 78 20.86 -8.26 -26.17
N GLY A 79 21.40 -7.87 -25.01
CA GLY A 79 21.93 -8.78 -23.99
C GLY A 79 20.97 -9.09 -22.83
N ARG A 80 21.48 -9.84 -21.85
CA ARG A 80 20.82 -10.10 -20.56
C ARG A 80 21.67 -9.56 -19.43
N TRP A 81 21.03 -9.05 -18.38
CA TRP A 81 21.70 -8.63 -17.14
C TRP A 81 20.92 -9.16 -15.94
N ALA A 82 21.63 -9.72 -14.95
CA ALA A 82 21.04 -10.49 -13.83
C ALA A 82 20.00 -11.53 -14.28
N GLY A 83 20.24 -12.19 -15.42
CA GLY A 83 19.34 -13.21 -15.98
C GLY A 83 18.11 -12.67 -16.72
N LEU A 84 17.86 -11.36 -16.73
CA LEU A 84 16.70 -10.74 -17.41
C LEU A 84 17.10 -10.07 -18.73
N ALA A 85 16.26 -10.21 -19.75
CA ALA A 85 16.32 -9.42 -20.98
C ALA A 85 15.65 -8.05 -20.79
N GLN A 86 15.80 -7.14 -21.75
CA GLN A 86 15.22 -5.79 -21.69
C GLN A 86 13.71 -5.79 -21.40
N ARG A 87 12.96 -6.75 -21.99
CA ARG A 87 11.52 -6.90 -21.73
C ARG A 87 11.19 -7.21 -20.26
N GLY A 88 12.05 -7.97 -19.58
CA GLY A 88 11.90 -8.25 -18.15
C GLY A 88 12.11 -7.01 -17.28
N TRP A 89 13.15 -6.23 -17.58
CA TRP A 89 13.39 -4.95 -16.90
C TRP A 89 12.28 -3.93 -17.18
N LEU A 90 11.77 -3.86 -18.42
CA LEU A 90 10.63 -3.02 -18.77
C LEU A 90 9.38 -3.43 -18.00
N PHE A 91 9.11 -4.75 -17.90
CA PHE A 91 8.00 -5.27 -17.13
C PHE A 91 8.08 -4.87 -15.66
N LEU A 92 9.24 -5.05 -15.01
CA LEU A 92 9.44 -4.67 -13.61
C LEU A 92 9.24 -3.18 -13.39
N MET A 93 9.79 -2.35 -14.27
CA MET A 93 9.62 -0.90 -14.20
C MET A 93 8.16 -0.48 -14.36
N LEU A 94 7.46 -1.03 -15.35
CA LEU A 94 6.05 -0.75 -15.57
C LEU A 94 5.17 -1.25 -14.43
N ALA A 95 5.44 -2.44 -13.88
CA ALA A 95 4.71 -2.98 -12.74
C ALA A 95 4.82 -2.06 -11.52
N LEU A 96 6.02 -1.54 -11.23
CA LEU A 96 6.25 -0.62 -10.11
C LEU A 96 5.61 0.75 -10.34
N LEU A 97 5.69 1.30 -11.55
CA LEU A 97 5.10 2.60 -11.88
C LEU A 97 3.58 2.54 -11.95
N LEU A 98 3.02 1.51 -12.58
CA LEU A 98 1.57 1.41 -12.78
C LEU A 98 0.85 0.93 -11.52
N GLY A 99 1.39 -0.04 -10.79
CA GLY A 99 0.75 -0.57 -9.58
C GLY A 99 0.84 0.41 -8.40
N PRO A 100 1.96 0.43 -7.65
CA PRO A 100 2.12 1.33 -6.50
C PRO A 100 2.09 2.82 -6.85
N GLY A 101 2.75 3.21 -7.95
CA GLY A 101 2.86 4.61 -8.35
C GLY A 101 1.53 5.21 -8.79
N LEU A 102 0.95 4.68 -9.86
CA LEU A 102 -0.24 5.23 -10.49
C LEU A 102 -1.52 4.74 -9.82
N VAL A 103 -1.78 3.43 -9.80
CA VAL A 103 -3.06 2.89 -9.32
C VAL A 103 -3.25 3.15 -7.83
N VAL A 104 -2.23 2.86 -7.01
CA VAL A 104 -2.36 2.97 -5.55
C VAL A 104 -2.22 4.41 -5.08
N ASN A 105 -1.07 5.06 -5.34
CA ASN A 105 -0.83 6.39 -4.77
C ASN A 105 -1.64 7.47 -5.49
N LEU A 106 -1.60 7.57 -6.82
CA LEU A 106 -2.31 8.62 -7.55
C LEU A 106 -3.80 8.32 -7.74
N GLY A 107 -4.17 7.05 -7.90
CA GLY A 107 -5.55 6.62 -8.08
C GLY A 107 -6.27 6.53 -6.75
N LEU A 108 -6.03 5.46 -5.99
CA LEU A 108 -6.82 5.12 -4.81
C LEU A 108 -6.61 6.13 -3.67
N LYS A 109 -5.37 6.44 -3.28
CA LYS A 109 -5.13 7.26 -2.07
C LYS A 109 -5.62 8.69 -2.19
N GLU A 110 -5.59 9.28 -3.38
CA GLU A 110 -6.09 10.65 -3.59
C GLU A 110 -7.60 10.72 -3.79
N HIS A 111 -8.25 9.62 -4.20
CA HIS A 111 -9.67 9.67 -4.61
C HIS A 111 -10.62 8.80 -3.78
N TRP A 112 -10.12 7.91 -2.91
CA TRP A 112 -10.99 7.05 -2.11
C TRP A 112 -11.73 7.82 -1.01
N GLY A 113 -11.15 8.92 -0.53
CA GLY A 113 -11.78 9.88 0.39
C GLY A 113 -12.09 9.37 1.80
N ARG A 114 -11.60 8.18 2.17
CA ARG A 114 -11.75 7.61 3.52
C ARG A 114 -10.74 8.23 4.49
N ALA A 115 -11.23 8.77 5.60
CA ALA A 115 -10.38 9.33 6.65
C ALA A 115 -9.51 8.25 7.33
N ARG A 116 -8.29 8.62 7.74
CA ARG A 116 -7.44 7.74 8.57
C ARG A 116 -7.99 7.69 10.00
N PRO A 117 -7.73 6.61 10.77
CA PRO A 117 -8.22 6.48 12.14
C PRO A 117 -7.97 7.73 13.01
N SER A 118 -6.79 8.35 12.94
CA SER A 118 -6.46 9.57 13.69
C SER A 118 -7.24 10.84 13.31
N TYR A 119 -8.06 10.80 12.26
CA TYR A 119 -8.92 11.90 11.85
C TYR A 119 -10.42 11.61 12.07
N VAL A 120 -10.76 10.40 12.51
CA VAL A 120 -12.15 9.99 12.77
C VAL A 120 -12.59 10.42 14.17
N ALA A 121 -13.86 10.78 14.33
CA ALA A 121 -14.47 11.21 15.59
C ALA A 121 -14.28 10.23 16.75
N ASP A 122 -14.35 8.93 16.49
CA ASP A 122 -14.05 7.87 17.47
C ASP A 122 -12.67 7.99 18.14
N PHE A 123 -11.73 8.67 17.49
CA PHE A 123 -10.35 8.84 17.95
C PHE A 123 -9.96 10.31 18.10
N GLY A 124 -10.94 11.21 18.29
CA GLY A 124 -10.69 12.63 18.55
C GLY A 124 -10.44 13.50 17.32
N GLY A 125 -10.73 13.00 16.12
CA GLY A 125 -10.72 13.80 14.89
C GLY A 125 -12.10 14.35 14.50
N PRO A 126 -12.19 15.19 13.44
CA PRO A 126 -13.46 15.81 13.04
C PRO A 126 -14.29 14.98 12.04
N GLN A 127 -13.71 13.95 11.44
CA GLN A 127 -14.30 13.23 10.30
C GLN A 127 -15.17 12.06 10.76
N ARG A 128 -16.12 11.65 9.91
CA ARG A 128 -16.95 10.47 10.17
C ARG A 128 -16.25 9.20 9.76
N TYR A 129 -16.51 8.14 10.52
CA TYR A 129 -16.07 6.80 10.14
C TYR A 129 -16.78 6.36 8.86
N THR A 130 -16.04 5.71 7.94
CA THR A 130 -16.60 5.01 6.78
C THR A 130 -15.99 3.62 6.70
N ALA A 131 -16.81 2.61 6.41
CA ALA A 131 -16.39 1.21 6.31
C ALA A 131 -15.25 0.98 5.30
N PRO A 132 -14.42 -0.07 5.49
CA PRO A 132 -13.42 -0.45 4.50
C PRO A 132 -14.08 -0.80 3.17
N LEU A 133 -13.40 -0.55 2.05
CA LEU A 133 -13.91 -0.79 0.69
C LEU A 133 -15.09 0.09 0.24
N ALA A 134 -15.58 1.01 1.08
CA ALA A 134 -16.54 2.02 0.68
C ALA A 134 -15.83 3.36 0.37
N PRO A 135 -16.10 4.02 -0.76
CA PRO A 135 -15.60 5.36 -1.03
C PRO A 135 -16.30 6.40 -0.13
N ALA A 136 -15.59 7.48 0.20
CA ALA A 136 -16.04 8.52 1.11
C ALA A 136 -15.64 9.94 0.63
N ARG A 137 -16.03 10.96 1.40
CA ARG A 137 -15.67 12.37 1.18
C ARG A 137 -15.11 13.03 2.44
N GLU A 138 -14.49 12.22 3.29
CA GLU A 138 -14.02 12.58 4.63
C GLU A 138 -12.51 12.93 4.63
N CYS A 139 -11.89 12.98 3.45
CA CYS A 139 -10.47 13.24 3.25
C CYS A 139 -10.20 13.75 1.82
N ASP A 140 -9.37 14.79 1.71
CA ASP A 140 -9.07 15.46 0.44
C ASP A 140 -7.80 14.95 -0.26
N SER A 141 -6.84 14.41 0.50
CA SER A 141 -5.59 13.85 -0.06
C SER A 141 -4.94 12.83 0.87
N ASN A 142 -4.12 11.93 0.32
CA ASN A 142 -3.39 10.90 1.09
C ASN A 142 -4.28 10.07 2.04
N CYS A 143 -5.45 9.67 1.58
CA CYS A 143 -6.50 9.04 2.36
C CYS A 143 -6.20 7.58 2.75
N ALA A 144 -6.98 7.04 3.70
CA ALA A 144 -6.82 5.69 4.23
C ALA A 144 -7.48 4.63 3.35
N PHE A 145 -7.01 4.46 2.11
CA PHE A 145 -7.18 3.24 1.31
C PHE A 145 -6.47 3.40 -0.06
N VAL A 146 -5.62 2.48 -0.52
CA VAL A 146 -4.92 1.39 0.20
C VAL A 146 -3.57 1.88 0.73
N SER A 147 -2.89 1.06 1.55
CA SER A 147 -1.54 1.39 2.03
C SER A 147 -0.55 1.42 0.87
N GLY A 148 0.06 2.59 0.63
CA GLY A 148 1.08 2.75 -0.41
C GLY A 148 2.40 2.06 -0.06
N ASP A 149 2.76 2.01 1.22
CA ASP A 149 3.98 1.34 1.67
C ASP A 149 3.84 -0.18 1.48
N ALA A 150 2.69 -0.76 1.82
CA ALA A 150 2.43 -2.19 1.62
C ALA A 150 2.29 -2.57 0.14
N ALA A 151 1.88 -1.64 -0.74
CA ALA A 151 1.85 -1.89 -2.18
C ALA A 151 3.25 -1.98 -2.79
N LEU A 152 4.24 -1.29 -2.21
CA LEU A 152 5.61 -1.29 -2.70
C LEU A 152 6.35 -2.60 -2.36
N GLY A 153 6.05 -3.22 -1.21
CA GLY A 153 6.65 -4.48 -0.76
C GLY A 153 7.00 -4.48 0.72
#